data_AF-A0A6J8BIR6-F1
#
_entry.id   AF-A0A6J8BIR6-F1
#
_cell.length_a   1.000
_cell.length_b   1.000
_cell.length_c   1.000
_cell.angle_alpha   90.00
_cell.angle_beta   90.00
_cell.angle_gamma   90.00
#
_symmetry.space_group_name_H-M   'P 1'
#
loop_
_entity.id
_entity.type
_entity.pdbx_description
1 polymer ?
#
loop_
_entity_poly.entity_id
_entity_poly.type
_entity_poly.pdbx_seq_one_letter_code
_entity_poly.pdbx_strand_id
1 'polypeptide(L)'
;MQLYDKKEISRDFMLEGENGCLMPAMRVFTESIKFLRTHLEEHIRSKTDGIKPQEIDWVLTVPAIWSDPAKQFMREAANNGGIPNSRLILALEPEAASIYCKNLPVDRTISSGGRSTLDAFAAGTKYLILDAGGGTIDITVQEIKPDGNIKQIYMANGGDWGGVKVDQAFDEFMLDIVGMETMDKFRNEDKAEYLSLCREFEVKKRGIRPDSTAKITLRIPLILSEKFQEVKGVSLKDSFKSNKSMSWVGDKLRVDPDTAKDFYSETCRQITHHLNGIFQEPAVVDTEIILMVGGFSESQMLQEAIKSAYQNKTVIIPEEAGLAVLKGAVQFGFNPKVINPRISRFTYGISTNKRFRPHTDPEDKKQIVNDIMYCRDRFGKHVERGQPIEVGEVTDQRTYNPLKGDQRRIRLPIYASLAVDPEYVDETECSYLGDLEVDVSDIRGGCEREVVVGMRFGGTDIAVEAVVKSTGEKQGAWPRHRNESSRKKINYCGVSKYSTEVIFAPDGMWRDYYRAVTGRSD
;
A
#
# COMPACT_ATOMS: atom_id res chain seq x y z
N MET A 1 -1.13 -0.33 13.61
CA MET A 1 -0.34 -0.12 12.39
C MET A 1 0.73 -1.20 12.20
N GLN A 2 0.37 -2.47 12.41
CA GLN A 2 1.34 -3.58 12.36
C GLN A 2 1.80 -3.95 10.94
N LEU A 3 1.14 -3.44 9.90
CA LEU A 3 1.44 -3.73 8.49
C LEU A 3 2.61 -2.90 7.93
N TYR A 4 2.86 -1.72 8.50
CA TYR A 4 3.95 -0.83 8.06
C TYR A 4 5.30 -1.24 8.68
N ASP A 5 5.27 -1.65 9.96
CA ASP A 5 6.48 -2.01 10.72
C ASP A 5 6.94 -3.45 10.49
N LYS A 6 6.04 -4.34 10.04
CA LYS A 6 6.39 -5.74 9.76
C LYS A 6 6.86 -5.87 8.31
N LYS A 7 8.16 -6.11 8.15
CA LYS A 7 8.86 -6.26 6.86
C LYS A 7 8.27 -7.32 5.92
N GLU A 8 7.44 -8.25 6.42
CA GLU A 8 6.83 -9.31 5.61
C GLU A 8 5.37 -9.57 5.99
N ILE A 9 4.44 -9.14 5.13
CA ILE A 9 3.03 -9.55 5.19
C ILE A 9 2.94 -10.96 4.62
N SER A 10 2.60 -11.94 5.47
CA SER A 10 2.33 -13.31 5.05
C SER A 10 0.82 -13.57 4.94
N ARG A 11 0.43 -14.66 4.26
CA ARG A 11 -1.00 -15.05 4.14
C ARG A 11 -1.65 -15.39 5.48
N ASP A 12 -0.85 -15.82 6.45
CA ASP A 12 -1.27 -16.18 7.81
C ASP A 12 -1.23 -14.98 8.77
N PHE A 13 -0.96 -13.78 8.24
CA PHE A 13 -0.90 -12.58 9.05
C PHE A 13 -2.26 -12.32 9.73
N MET A 14 -2.24 -12.21 11.06
CA MET A 14 -3.42 -11.94 11.87
C MET A 14 -3.42 -10.47 12.30
N LEU A 15 -4.56 -9.81 12.10
CA LEU A 15 -4.85 -8.48 12.61
C LEU A 15 -5.59 -8.61 13.93
N GLU A 16 -5.15 -7.87 14.94
CA GLU A 16 -5.85 -7.76 16.22
C GLU A 16 -6.83 -6.59 16.17
N GLY A 17 -8.12 -6.85 16.39
CA GLY A 17 -9.14 -5.83 16.54
C GLY A 17 -9.07 -5.16 17.91
N GLU A 18 -9.73 -4.00 18.08
CA GLU A 18 -9.77 -3.25 19.35
C GLU A 18 -10.32 -4.07 20.54
N ASN A 19 -11.13 -5.09 20.27
CA ASN A 19 -11.65 -6.03 21.25
C ASN A 19 -10.69 -7.19 21.59
N GLY A 20 -9.43 -7.12 21.14
CA GLY A 20 -8.41 -8.16 21.28
C GLY A 20 -8.66 -9.39 20.40
N CYS A 21 -9.68 -9.39 19.54
CA CYS A 21 -9.97 -10.53 18.68
C CYS A 21 -9.05 -10.53 17.46
N LEU A 22 -8.47 -11.68 17.14
CA LEU A 22 -7.63 -11.85 15.96
C LEU A 22 -8.47 -12.21 14.73
N MET A 23 -8.18 -11.58 13.60
CA MET A 23 -8.78 -11.86 12.30
C MET A 23 -7.69 -12.01 11.22
N PRO A 24 -7.78 -13.01 10.33
CA PRO A 24 -6.84 -13.10 9.21
C PRO A 24 -6.89 -11.84 8.35
N ALA A 25 -5.73 -11.23 8.12
CA ALA A 25 -5.61 -10.02 7.30
C ALA A 25 -6.19 -10.25 5.91
N MET A 26 -5.88 -11.41 5.30
CA MET A 26 -6.37 -11.77 3.96
C MET A 26 -7.89 -11.65 3.85
N ARG A 27 -8.63 -12.00 4.92
CA ARG A 27 -10.08 -11.86 4.96
C ARG A 27 -10.51 -10.40 5.00
N VAL A 28 -9.89 -9.59 5.85
CA VAL A 28 -10.22 -8.16 5.98
C VAL A 28 -10.05 -7.46 4.63
N PHE A 29 -8.92 -7.67 3.96
CA PHE A 29 -8.67 -7.10 2.63
C PHE A 29 -9.63 -7.65 1.57
N THR A 30 -9.90 -8.97 1.58
CA THR A 30 -10.85 -9.62 0.66
C THR A 30 -12.25 -9.00 0.76
N GLU A 31 -12.82 -8.90 1.96
CA GLU A 31 -14.17 -8.37 2.14
C GLU A 31 -14.22 -6.85 1.85
N SER A 32 -13.14 -6.12 2.14
CA SER A 32 -13.03 -4.69 1.79
C SER A 32 -13.06 -4.47 0.28
N ILE A 33 -12.24 -5.20 -0.47
CA ILE A 33 -12.19 -5.10 -1.94
C ILE A 33 -13.51 -5.56 -2.55
N LYS A 34 -14.08 -6.65 -2.05
CA LYS A 34 -15.38 -7.15 -2.49
C LYS A 34 -16.49 -6.12 -2.28
N PHE A 35 -16.51 -5.46 -1.13
CA PHE A 35 -17.47 -4.38 -0.84
C PHE A 35 -17.34 -3.24 -1.85
N LEU A 36 -16.12 -2.74 -2.09
CA LEU A 36 -15.86 -1.67 -3.06
C LEU A 36 -16.29 -2.06 -4.48
N ARG A 37 -15.92 -3.27 -4.90
CA ARG A 37 -16.31 -3.83 -6.21
C ARG A 37 -17.82 -3.90 -6.35
N THR A 38 -18.50 -4.51 -5.37
CA THR A 38 -19.95 -4.67 -5.40
C THR A 38 -20.67 -3.31 -5.38
N HIS A 39 -20.21 -2.36 -4.57
CA HIS A 39 -20.75 -1.02 -4.54
C HIS A 39 -20.61 -0.30 -5.91
N LEU A 40 -19.44 -0.40 -6.57
CA LEU A 40 -19.25 0.16 -7.90
C LEU A 40 -20.17 -0.49 -8.93
N GLU A 41 -20.27 -1.82 -8.94
CA GLU A 41 -21.13 -2.55 -9.86
C GLU A 41 -22.62 -2.21 -9.66
N GLU A 42 -23.07 -2.06 -8.41
CA GLU A 42 -24.42 -1.61 -8.08
C GLU A 42 -24.66 -0.18 -8.55
N HIS A 43 -23.70 0.71 -8.34
CA HIS A 43 -23.76 2.08 -8.81
C HIS A 43 -23.88 2.13 -10.35
N ILE A 44 -23.05 1.37 -11.07
CA ILE A 44 -23.09 1.28 -12.54
C ILE A 44 -24.47 0.78 -13.00
N ARG A 45 -24.97 -0.33 -12.43
CA ARG A 45 -26.30 -0.87 -12.75
C ARG A 45 -27.42 0.14 -12.50
N SER A 46 -27.30 0.96 -11.45
CA SER A 46 -28.29 2.01 -11.17
C SER A 46 -28.30 3.15 -12.19
N LYS A 47 -27.24 3.29 -13.00
CA LYS A 47 -27.05 4.37 -13.98
C LYS A 47 -27.15 3.89 -15.43
N THR A 48 -26.79 2.65 -15.71
CA THR A 48 -26.79 2.08 -17.06
C THR A 48 -26.88 0.55 -17.03
N ASP A 49 -27.68 -0.02 -17.93
CA ASP A 49 -27.76 -1.47 -18.16
C ASP A 49 -26.70 -1.97 -19.16
N GLY A 50 -25.88 -1.07 -19.70
CA GLY A 50 -25.01 -1.34 -20.85
C GLY A 50 -23.63 -1.93 -20.52
N ILE A 51 -23.15 -1.80 -19.28
CA ILE A 51 -21.80 -2.25 -18.90
C ILE A 51 -21.89 -3.54 -18.12
N LYS A 52 -21.33 -4.61 -18.68
CA LYS A 52 -21.24 -5.90 -18.01
C LYS A 52 -20.03 -5.92 -17.06
N PRO A 53 -20.07 -6.69 -15.95
CA PRO A 53 -18.89 -6.86 -15.08
C PRO A 53 -17.66 -7.37 -15.84
N GLN A 54 -17.87 -8.17 -16.89
CA GLN A 54 -16.82 -8.64 -17.79
C GLN A 54 -16.45 -7.61 -18.86
N GLU A 55 -16.72 -6.33 -18.67
CA GLU A 55 -16.21 -5.23 -19.49
C GLU A 55 -15.41 -4.25 -18.63
N ILE A 56 -15.31 -4.51 -17.33
CA ILE A 56 -14.57 -3.69 -16.37
C ILE A 56 -13.17 -4.27 -16.18
N ASP A 57 -12.17 -3.41 -16.35
CA ASP A 57 -10.81 -3.63 -15.89
C ASP A 57 -10.58 -2.84 -14.60
N TRP A 58 -9.90 -3.47 -13.65
CA TRP A 58 -9.71 -2.99 -12.30
C TRP A 58 -8.26 -2.60 -12.10
N VAL A 59 -8.02 -1.36 -11.67
CA VAL A 59 -6.72 -0.89 -11.25
C VAL A 59 -6.73 -0.76 -9.74
N LEU A 60 -5.84 -1.48 -9.06
CA LEU A 60 -5.67 -1.43 -7.62
C LEU A 60 -4.33 -0.80 -7.30
N THR A 61 -4.35 0.32 -6.59
CA THR A 61 -3.13 1.05 -6.21
C THR A 61 -2.46 0.40 -5.02
N VAL A 62 -1.13 0.39 -5.02
CA VAL A 62 -0.31 -0.11 -3.91
C VAL A 62 0.87 0.84 -3.66
N PRO A 63 1.32 1.00 -2.41
CA PRO A 63 2.47 1.83 -2.10
C PRO A 63 3.77 1.32 -2.72
N ALA A 64 4.65 2.22 -3.13
CA ALA A 64 5.93 1.83 -3.73
C ALA A 64 6.93 1.20 -2.73
N ILE A 65 6.76 1.45 -1.43
CA ILE A 65 7.58 0.85 -0.38
C ILE A 65 7.28 -0.64 -0.18
N TRP A 66 6.12 -1.13 -0.63
CA TRP A 66 5.71 -2.51 -0.41
C TRP A 66 6.60 -3.53 -1.12
N SER A 67 6.83 -4.66 -0.44
CA SER A 67 7.52 -5.82 -0.99
C SER A 67 6.65 -6.57 -2.01
N ASP A 68 7.27 -7.35 -2.88
CA ASP A 68 6.53 -8.15 -3.87
C ASP A 68 5.59 -9.18 -3.22
N PRO A 69 5.93 -9.85 -2.09
CA PRO A 69 4.97 -10.64 -1.33
C PRO A 69 3.73 -9.85 -0.89
N ALA A 70 3.88 -8.60 -0.46
CA ALA A 70 2.75 -7.75 -0.06
C ALA A 70 1.86 -7.37 -1.25
N LYS A 71 2.45 -7.08 -2.42
CA LYS A 71 1.70 -6.84 -3.66
C LYS A 71 0.94 -8.09 -4.11
N GLN A 72 1.59 -9.25 -4.05
CA GLN A 72 0.97 -10.54 -4.36
C GLN A 72 -0.18 -10.85 -3.39
N PHE A 73 -0.01 -10.55 -2.10
CA PHE A 73 -1.08 -10.65 -1.10
C PHE A 73 -2.30 -9.81 -1.49
N MET A 74 -2.12 -8.57 -1.95
CA MET A 74 -3.24 -7.73 -2.40
C MET A 74 -3.92 -8.25 -3.64
N ARG A 75 -3.15 -8.76 -4.61
CA ARG A 75 -3.70 -9.40 -5.81
C ARG A 75 -4.56 -10.61 -5.46
N GLU A 76 -4.13 -11.41 -4.49
CA GLU A 76 -4.91 -12.54 -3.99
C GLU A 76 -6.16 -12.10 -3.24
N ALA A 77 -6.06 -11.08 -2.39
CA ALA A 77 -7.22 -10.51 -1.71
C ALA A 77 -8.25 -9.99 -2.72
N ALA A 78 -7.81 -9.31 -3.79
CA ALA A 78 -8.69 -8.84 -4.85
C ALA A 78 -9.35 -9.99 -5.64
N ASN A 79 -8.60 -11.04 -5.93
CA ASN A 79 -9.12 -12.24 -6.59
C ASN A 79 -10.15 -12.96 -5.71
N ASN A 80 -9.86 -13.15 -4.43
CA ASN A 80 -10.80 -13.70 -3.46
C ASN A 80 -12.04 -12.81 -3.30
N GLY A 81 -11.87 -11.49 -3.44
CA GLY A 81 -12.95 -10.49 -3.49
C GLY A 81 -13.75 -10.54 -4.80
N GLY A 82 -13.33 -11.37 -5.74
CA GLY A 82 -13.99 -11.70 -7.01
C GLY A 82 -13.63 -10.76 -8.16
N ILE A 83 -12.47 -10.10 -8.11
CA ILE A 83 -11.86 -9.41 -9.26
C ILE A 83 -10.95 -10.41 -10.00
N PRO A 84 -11.24 -10.80 -11.25
CA PRO A 84 -10.41 -11.76 -11.97
C PRO A 84 -8.98 -11.25 -12.20
N ASN A 85 -7.96 -12.08 -11.97
CA ASN A 85 -6.56 -11.71 -12.21
C ASN A 85 -6.29 -11.20 -13.63
N SER A 86 -7.01 -11.71 -14.63
CA SER A 86 -6.88 -11.29 -16.03
C SER A 86 -7.37 -9.87 -16.30
N ARG A 87 -8.07 -9.25 -15.33
CA ARG A 87 -8.67 -7.91 -15.40
C ARG A 87 -8.20 -7.03 -14.24
N LEU A 88 -7.16 -7.46 -13.53
CA LEU A 88 -6.61 -6.74 -12.40
C LEU A 88 -5.20 -6.29 -12.73
N ILE A 89 -5.00 -4.98 -12.70
CA ILE A 89 -3.72 -4.32 -12.85
C ILE A 89 -3.36 -3.71 -11.50
N LEU A 90 -2.16 -3.97 -11.01
CA LEU A 90 -1.61 -3.23 -9.88
C LEU A 90 -0.86 -2.00 -10.39
N ALA A 91 -1.06 -0.86 -9.72
CA ALA A 91 -0.39 0.40 -10.05
C ALA A 91 0.34 0.93 -8.81
N LEU A 92 1.56 1.43 -8.96
CA LEU A 92 2.20 2.12 -7.84
C LEU A 92 1.53 3.47 -7.64
N GLU A 93 1.20 3.81 -6.40
CA GLU A 93 0.65 5.11 -6.02
C GLU A 93 1.48 6.30 -6.55
N PRO A 94 2.82 6.35 -6.39
CA PRO A 94 3.61 7.47 -6.91
C PRO A 94 3.66 7.54 -8.44
N GLU A 95 3.52 6.39 -9.12
CA GLU A 95 3.43 6.35 -10.59
C GLU A 95 2.08 6.92 -11.05
N ALA A 96 0.99 6.47 -10.43
CA ALA A 96 -0.35 6.97 -10.69
C ALA A 96 -0.44 8.49 -10.42
N ALA A 97 0.05 8.94 -9.27
CA ALA A 97 0.13 10.35 -8.91
C ALA A 97 0.87 11.19 -9.97
N SER A 98 2.02 10.71 -10.46
CA SER A 98 2.78 11.38 -11.51
C SER A 98 2.04 11.47 -12.83
N ILE A 99 1.40 10.38 -13.25
CA ILE A 99 0.59 10.36 -14.48
C ILE A 99 -0.51 11.41 -14.39
N TYR A 100 -1.22 11.49 -13.26
CA TYR A 100 -2.25 12.49 -13.06
C TYR A 100 -1.68 13.91 -13.15
N CYS A 101 -0.62 14.18 -12.40
CA CYS A 101 -0.06 15.53 -12.29
C CYS A 101 0.59 16.01 -13.60
N LYS A 102 1.20 15.11 -14.38
CA LYS A 102 1.72 15.40 -15.72
C LYS A 102 0.64 15.85 -16.69
N ASN A 103 -0.59 15.35 -16.52
CA ASN A 103 -1.72 15.64 -17.38
C ASN A 103 -2.60 16.80 -16.86
N LEU A 104 -2.24 17.44 -15.75
CA LEU A 104 -3.00 18.57 -15.22
C LEU A 104 -2.73 19.87 -15.99
N PRO A 105 -3.77 20.63 -16.36
CA PRO A 105 -3.60 22.01 -16.81
C PRO A 105 -2.90 22.85 -15.73
N VAL A 106 -2.04 23.78 -16.16
CA VAL A 106 -1.20 24.60 -15.24
C VAL A 106 -2.04 25.31 -14.17
N ASP A 107 -3.21 25.81 -14.57
CA ASP A 107 -4.12 26.58 -13.70
C ASP A 107 -4.76 25.75 -12.57
N ARG A 108 -4.62 24.42 -12.61
CA ARG A 108 -5.14 23.49 -11.57
C ARG A 108 -4.09 23.05 -10.56
N THR A 109 -3.00 23.81 -10.45
CA THR A 109 -1.93 23.52 -9.51
C THR A 109 -1.52 24.76 -8.73
N ILE A 110 -1.29 24.58 -7.43
CA ILE A 110 -0.67 25.62 -6.60
C ILE A 110 0.84 25.40 -6.72
N SER A 111 1.53 26.33 -7.37
CA SER A 111 3.00 26.36 -7.45
C SER A 111 3.55 27.50 -6.60
N SER A 112 4.56 27.19 -5.79
CA SER A 112 5.40 28.18 -5.12
C SER A 112 6.79 28.16 -5.77
N GLY A 113 7.32 29.29 -6.21
CA GLY A 113 8.66 29.36 -6.82
C GLY A 113 8.73 29.57 -8.34
N GLY A 114 7.65 30.02 -8.99
CA GLY A 114 7.68 30.59 -10.35
C GLY A 114 7.81 29.61 -11.51
N ARG A 115 8.01 28.30 -11.27
CA ARG A 115 7.93 27.25 -12.30
C ARG A 115 6.50 26.79 -12.50
N SER A 116 6.12 26.59 -13.76
CA SER A 116 4.82 26.01 -14.12
C SER A 116 4.85 24.48 -13.95
N THR A 117 3.67 23.87 -13.82
CA THR A 117 3.52 22.41 -13.83
C THR A 117 4.02 21.78 -15.13
N LEU A 118 3.98 22.50 -16.25
CA LEU A 118 4.53 22.03 -17.53
C LEU A 118 6.06 21.88 -17.49
N ASP A 119 6.76 22.81 -16.82
CA ASP A 119 8.21 22.74 -16.64
C ASP A 119 8.60 21.59 -15.68
N ALA A 120 7.71 21.29 -14.72
CA ALA A 120 7.91 20.26 -13.71
C ALA A 120 7.99 18.83 -14.28
N PHE A 121 7.47 18.61 -15.49
CA PHE A 121 7.48 17.31 -16.16
C PHE A 121 8.23 17.31 -17.50
N ALA A 122 9.12 18.29 -17.72
CA ALA A 122 10.05 18.29 -18.84
C ALA A 122 11.09 17.16 -18.71
N ALA A 123 11.63 16.71 -19.84
CA ALA A 123 12.69 15.70 -19.85
C ALA A 123 13.93 16.17 -19.07
N GLY A 124 14.50 15.27 -18.26
CA GLY A 124 15.61 15.53 -17.34
C GLY A 124 15.17 16.09 -15.98
N THR A 125 13.91 16.49 -15.82
CA THR A 125 13.42 17.03 -14.55
C THR A 125 13.31 15.94 -13.50
N LYS A 126 13.87 16.23 -12.32
CA LYS A 126 13.75 15.41 -11.11
C LYS A 126 12.76 16.04 -10.15
N TYR A 127 11.89 15.22 -9.58
CA TYR A 127 10.92 15.64 -8.59
C TYR A 127 10.74 14.58 -7.51
N LEU A 128 10.51 15.05 -6.28
CA LEU A 128 10.12 14.23 -5.15
C LEU A 128 8.60 14.19 -5.08
N ILE A 129 8.03 13.00 -4.92
CA ILE A 129 6.61 12.82 -4.61
C ILE A 129 6.49 12.59 -3.11
N LEU A 130 5.69 13.42 -2.47
CA LEU A 130 5.26 13.29 -1.08
C LEU A 130 3.79 12.89 -1.10
N ASP A 131 3.52 11.59 -1.05
CA ASP A 131 2.16 11.08 -0.88
C ASP A 131 1.80 11.09 0.60
N ALA A 132 1.14 12.17 1.03
CA ALA A 132 0.73 12.37 2.39
C ALA A 132 -0.70 11.85 2.58
N GLY A 133 -0.81 10.59 2.98
CA GLY A 133 -2.05 9.92 3.29
C GLY A 133 -2.59 10.22 4.68
N GLY A 134 -3.70 9.57 5.01
CA GLY A 134 -4.27 9.61 6.36
C GLY A 134 -3.41 8.84 7.36
N GLY A 135 -2.94 7.65 6.99
CA GLY A 135 -2.13 6.81 7.87
C GLY A 135 -0.63 6.95 7.68
N THR A 136 -0.19 7.04 6.43
CA THR A 136 1.23 6.98 6.05
C THR A 136 1.65 8.17 5.22
N ILE A 137 2.95 8.40 5.19
CA ILE A 137 3.62 9.28 4.25
C ILE A 137 4.51 8.40 3.39
N ASP A 138 4.27 8.36 2.08
CA ASP A 138 5.04 7.58 1.13
C ASP A 138 5.81 8.51 0.20
N ILE A 139 7.12 8.27 0.08
CA ILE A 139 8.06 9.17 -0.58
C ILE A 139 8.82 8.43 -1.66
N THR A 140 8.83 9.00 -2.86
CA THR A 140 9.66 8.55 -3.97
C THR A 140 10.30 9.72 -4.68
N VAL A 141 11.45 9.48 -5.33
CA VAL A 141 12.10 10.47 -6.18
C VAL A 141 12.17 9.92 -7.59
N GLN A 142 11.71 10.71 -8.54
CA GLN A 142 11.54 10.31 -9.93
C GLN A 142 12.18 11.32 -10.89
N GLU A 143 12.52 10.85 -12.08
CA GLU A 143 13.08 11.63 -13.18
C GLU A 143 12.27 11.34 -14.46
N ILE A 144 11.89 12.39 -15.19
CA ILE A 144 11.33 12.23 -16.54
C ILE A 144 12.47 12.00 -17.53
N LYS A 145 12.44 10.89 -18.26
CA LYS A 145 13.42 10.55 -19.27
C LYS A 145 13.16 11.29 -20.60
N PRO A 146 14.16 11.39 -21.50
CA PRO A 146 14.01 12.04 -22.81
C PRO A 146 12.88 11.47 -23.68
N ASP A 147 12.56 10.21 -23.49
CA ASP A 147 11.44 9.50 -24.15
C ASP A 147 10.07 9.76 -23.47
N GLY A 148 10.04 10.55 -22.40
CA GLY A 148 8.85 10.90 -21.62
C GLY A 148 8.49 9.91 -20.52
N ASN A 149 9.25 8.82 -20.35
CA ASN A 149 9.03 7.82 -19.31
C ASN A 149 9.45 8.30 -17.93
N ILE A 150 8.88 7.69 -16.91
CA ILE A 150 9.16 7.99 -15.50
C ILE A 150 10.15 6.95 -14.96
N LYS A 151 11.31 7.40 -14.45
CA LYS A 151 12.28 6.54 -13.77
C LYS A 151 12.36 6.91 -12.29
N GLN A 152 12.22 5.93 -11.41
CA GLN A 152 12.59 6.11 -9.99
C GLN A 152 14.12 6.18 -9.84
N ILE A 153 14.62 7.21 -9.16
CA ILE A 153 16.06 7.47 -9.00
C ILE A 153 16.57 7.33 -7.56
N TYR A 154 15.66 7.23 -6.59
CA TYR A 154 15.98 6.97 -5.18
C TYR A 154 15.01 5.97 -4.57
N MET A 155 15.46 5.19 -3.57
CA MET A 155 14.63 4.14 -2.97
C MET A 155 13.37 4.72 -2.31
N ALA A 156 12.25 4.02 -2.51
CA ALA A 156 10.99 4.38 -1.87
C ALA A 156 11.13 4.26 -0.35
N ASN A 157 10.61 5.25 0.36
CA ASN A 157 10.71 5.35 1.81
C ASN A 157 9.46 6.06 2.35
N GLY A 158 9.34 6.15 3.67
CA GLY A 158 8.16 6.76 4.27
C GLY A 158 8.10 6.53 5.77
N GLY A 159 6.98 6.94 6.37
CA GLY A 159 6.71 6.76 7.79
C GLY A 159 5.24 6.91 8.14
N ASP A 160 4.91 6.72 9.41
CA ASP A 160 3.55 6.77 9.92
C ASP A 160 3.08 8.16 10.32
N TRP A 161 3.52 9.17 9.58
CA TRP A 161 3.35 10.57 9.97
C TRP A 161 2.11 11.21 9.35
N GLY A 162 1.16 10.40 8.87
CA GLY A 162 -0.04 10.88 8.19
C GLY A 162 -1.00 11.67 9.07
N GLY A 163 -2.12 12.10 8.49
CA GLY A 163 -3.14 12.90 9.16
C GLY A 163 -3.74 12.29 10.45
N VAL A 164 -3.61 10.98 10.66
CA VAL A 164 -4.00 10.27 11.90
C VAL A 164 -3.14 10.68 13.09
N LYS A 165 -1.89 11.14 12.90
CA LYS A 165 -1.08 11.66 14.00
C LYS A 165 -1.67 12.93 14.62
N VAL A 166 -2.37 13.73 13.82
CA VAL A 166 -3.12 14.90 14.32
C VAL A 166 -4.32 14.45 15.15
N ASP A 167 -4.99 13.36 14.76
CA ASP A 167 -6.08 12.77 15.54
C ASP A 167 -5.58 12.20 16.87
N GLN A 168 -4.38 11.59 16.87
CA GLN A 168 -3.73 11.10 18.08
C GLN A 168 -3.37 12.25 19.04
N ALA A 169 -2.81 13.36 18.53
CA ALA A 169 -2.53 14.53 19.35
C ALA A 169 -3.81 15.13 19.98
N PHE A 170 -4.93 15.13 19.25
CA PHE A 170 -6.22 15.53 19.82
C PHE A 170 -6.74 14.53 20.86
N ASP A 171 -6.56 13.23 20.64
CA ASP A 171 -6.94 12.19 21.59
C ASP A 171 -6.14 12.28 22.90
N GLU A 172 -4.84 12.57 22.81
CA GLU A 172 -3.96 12.88 23.96
C GLU A 172 -4.44 14.14 24.70
N PHE A 173 -4.77 15.20 23.96
CA PHE A 173 -5.35 16.40 24.55
C PHE A 173 -6.68 16.12 25.28
N MET A 174 -7.54 15.26 24.75
CA MET A 174 -8.77 14.84 25.43
C MET A 174 -8.47 13.99 26.67
N LEU A 175 -7.47 13.11 26.62
CA LEU A 175 -7.00 12.33 27.76
C LEU A 175 -6.48 13.22 28.89
N ASP A 176 -5.75 14.29 28.57
CA ASP A 176 -5.27 15.27 29.55
C ASP A 176 -6.42 16.01 30.25
N ILE A 177 -7.54 16.20 29.56
CA ILE A 177 -8.75 16.81 30.12
C ILE A 177 -9.49 15.79 30.99
N VAL A 178 -9.97 14.68 30.42
CA VAL A 178 -10.93 13.83 31.12
C VAL A 178 -10.28 12.72 31.95
N GLY A 179 -9.01 12.41 31.66
CA GLY A 179 -8.27 11.31 32.26
C GLY A 179 -8.53 9.95 31.59
N MET A 180 -7.56 9.05 31.72
CA MET A 180 -7.56 7.72 31.10
C MET A 180 -8.79 6.89 31.50
N GLU A 181 -9.15 6.83 32.78
CA GLU A 181 -10.29 6.03 33.25
C GLU A 181 -11.62 6.45 32.60
N THR A 182 -11.87 7.77 32.51
CA THR A 182 -13.08 8.29 31.86
C THR A 182 -13.06 8.01 30.35
N MET A 183 -11.93 8.21 29.68
CA MET A 183 -11.82 7.90 28.25
C MET A 183 -12.00 6.42 27.95
N ASP A 184 -11.46 5.53 28.78
CA ASP A 184 -11.59 4.09 28.56
C ASP A 184 -13.03 3.63 28.71
N LYS A 185 -13.76 4.12 29.72
CA LYS A 185 -15.21 3.86 29.83
C LYS A 185 -15.95 4.43 28.61
N PHE A 186 -15.65 5.64 28.17
CA PHE A 186 -16.29 6.26 27.01
C PHE A 186 -16.05 5.48 25.71
N ARG A 187 -14.82 4.99 25.48
CA ARG A 187 -14.45 4.22 24.28
C ARG A 187 -15.09 2.83 24.25
N ASN A 188 -15.19 2.17 25.41
CA ASN A 188 -15.61 0.78 25.51
C ASN A 188 -17.12 0.62 25.68
N GLU A 189 -17.76 1.51 26.44
CA GLU A 189 -19.19 1.41 26.75
C GLU A 189 -20.04 2.22 25.75
N ASP A 190 -19.52 3.32 25.21
CA ASP A 190 -20.27 4.29 24.38
C ASP A 190 -19.55 4.61 23.07
N LYS A 191 -19.22 3.53 22.34
CA LYS A 191 -18.40 3.58 21.12
C LYS A 191 -19.00 4.49 20.04
N ALA A 192 -20.32 4.51 19.87
CA ALA A 192 -20.96 5.31 18.82
C ALA A 192 -20.74 6.81 19.04
N GLU A 193 -20.81 7.25 20.28
CA GLU A 193 -20.63 8.63 20.73
C GLU A 193 -19.16 9.03 20.67
N TYR A 194 -18.25 8.12 21.03
CA TYR A 194 -16.82 8.33 20.81
C TYR A 194 -16.49 8.50 19.32
N LEU A 195 -17.06 7.66 18.44
CA LEU A 195 -16.89 7.81 17.00
C LEU A 195 -17.53 9.10 16.47
N SER A 196 -18.61 9.58 17.07
CA SER A 196 -19.22 10.87 16.75
C SER A 196 -18.27 12.03 17.06
N LEU A 197 -17.64 12.03 18.25
CA LEU A 197 -16.62 13.02 18.62
C LEU A 197 -15.41 12.99 17.66
N CYS A 198 -14.93 11.79 17.31
CA CYS A 198 -13.84 11.63 16.34
C CYS A 198 -14.20 12.24 14.97
N ARG A 199 -15.42 11.99 14.47
CA ARG A 199 -15.90 12.57 13.20
C ARG A 199 -16.02 14.07 13.26
N GLU A 200 -16.52 14.61 14.38
CA GLU A 200 -16.61 16.05 14.55
C GLU A 200 -15.22 16.70 14.51
N PHE A 201 -14.25 16.10 15.21
CA PHE A 201 -12.87 16.57 15.15
C PHE A 201 -12.29 16.46 13.73
N GLU A 202 -12.48 15.34 13.03
CA GLU A 202 -12.01 15.15 11.64
C GLU A 202 -12.49 16.29 10.71
N VAL A 203 -13.75 16.71 10.83
CA VAL A 203 -14.30 17.83 10.05
C VAL A 203 -13.64 19.15 10.45
N LYS A 204 -13.45 19.41 11.75
CA LYS A 204 -12.81 20.65 12.23
C LYS A 204 -11.33 20.73 11.88
N LYS A 205 -10.63 19.60 11.97
CA LYS A 205 -9.21 19.43 11.63
C LYS A 205 -8.91 19.97 10.22
N ARG A 206 -9.74 19.64 9.23
CA ARG A 206 -9.58 20.12 7.84
C ARG A 206 -9.69 21.64 7.69
N GLY A 207 -10.33 22.33 8.64
CA GLY A 207 -10.46 23.79 8.66
C GLY A 207 -9.34 24.52 9.39
N ILE A 208 -8.37 23.81 10.00
CA ILE A 208 -7.25 24.41 10.73
C ILE A 208 -6.23 24.94 9.73
N ARG A 209 -5.91 26.23 9.87
CA ARG A 209 -4.99 26.95 8.99
C ARG A 209 -3.93 27.71 9.80
N PRO A 210 -2.72 27.94 9.24
CA PRO A 210 -1.67 28.70 9.93
C PRO A 210 -2.12 30.09 10.39
N ASP A 211 -2.96 30.76 9.58
CA ASP A 211 -3.52 32.09 9.82
C ASP A 211 -4.79 32.10 10.70
N SER A 212 -5.21 30.94 11.21
CA SER A 212 -6.39 30.85 12.06
C SER A 212 -6.20 31.62 13.37
N THR A 213 -7.14 32.51 13.66
CA THR A 213 -7.23 33.26 14.93
C THR A 213 -8.49 32.91 15.72
N ALA A 214 -9.46 32.24 15.08
CA ALA A 214 -10.70 31.82 15.70
C ALA A 214 -10.53 30.49 16.46
N LYS A 215 -11.22 30.38 17.59
CA LYS A 215 -11.27 29.12 18.35
C LYS A 215 -12.03 28.04 17.60
N ILE A 216 -11.52 26.81 17.68
CA ILE A 216 -12.21 25.63 17.16
C ILE A 216 -13.25 25.19 18.17
N THR A 217 -14.50 25.06 17.72
CA THR A 217 -15.60 24.65 18.59
C THR A 217 -16.02 23.22 18.27
N LEU A 218 -15.96 22.34 19.27
CA LEU A 218 -16.36 20.94 19.24
C LEU A 218 -17.53 20.75 20.20
N ARG A 219 -18.59 20.05 19.78
CA ARG A 219 -19.64 19.58 20.67
C ARG A 219 -19.13 18.37 21.42
N ILE A 220 -19.23 18.42 22.73
CA ILE A 220 -18.85 17.30 23.57
C ILE A 220 -20.10 16.44 23.84
N PRO A 221 -20.08 15.14 23.54
CA PRO A 221 -21.18 14.24 23.87
C PRO A 221 -21.52 14.31 25.36
N LEU A 222 -22.82 14.41 25.68
CA LEU A 222 -23.28 14.51 27.06
C LEU A 222 -22.79 13.33 27.90
N ILE A 223 -22.81 12.13 27.32
CA ILE A 223 -22.34 10.88 27.95
C ILE A 223 -20.88 10.99 28.42
N LEU A 224 -20.00 11.67 27.68
CA LEU A 224 -18.62 11.88 28.13
C LEU A 224 -18.56 12.73 29.41
N SER A 225 -19.43 13.74 29.51
CA SER A 225 -19.53 14.58 30.72
C SER A 225 -20.11 13.81 31.90
N GLU A 226 -21.11 12.94 31.67
CA GLU A 226 -21.71 12.08 32.68
C GLU A 226 -20.68 11.08 33.24
N LYS A 227 -19.95 10.38 32.36
CA LYS A 227 -18.87 9.47 32.79
C LYS A 227 -17.75 10.16 33.54
N PHE A 228 -17.40 11.39 33.13
CA PHE A 228 -16.42 12.17 33.87
C PHE A 228 -16.91 12.47 35.30
N GLN A 229 -18.18 12.87 35.44
CA GLN A 229 -18.78 13.16 36.73
C GLN A 229 -18.90 11.90 37.61
N GLU A 230 -19.22 10.74 37.03
CA GLU A 230 -19.21 9.46 37.75
C GLU A 230 -17.82 9.11 38.29
N VAL A 231 -16.77 9.31 37.48
CA VAL A 231 -15.39 8.96 37.85
C VAL A 231 -14.78 9.98 38.83
N LYS A 232 -14.99 11.28 38.61
CA LYS A 232 -14.33 12.34 39.39
C LYS A 232 -15.19 12.92 40.51
N GLY A 233 -16.50 12.64 40.54
CA GLY A 233 -17.45 13.18 41.50
C GLY A 233 -17.76 14.68 41.32
N VAL A 234 -17.25 15.30 40.26
CA VAL A 234 -17.41 16.73 39.94
C VAL A 234 -17.73 16.90 38.46
N SER A 235 -18.45 17.96 38.10
CA SER A 235 -18.78 18.19 36.69
C SER A 235 -17.52 18.52 35.88
N LEU A 236 -17.49 18.08 34.62
CA LEU A 236 -16.38 18.36 33.70
C LEU A 236 -16.12 19.86 33.53
N LYS A 237 -17.21 20.65 33.50
CA LYS A 237 -17.15 22.11 33.34
C LYS A 237 -16.60 22.81 34.59
N ASP A 238 -16.94 22.31 35.77
CA ASP A 238 -16.46 22.88 37.03
C ASP A 238 -14.99 22.51 37.30
N SER A 239 -14.57 21.34 36.82
CA SER A 239 -13.19 20.85 36.94
C SER A 239 -12.21 21.63 36.06
N PHE A 240 -12.66 22.09 34.89
CA PHE A 240 -11.83 22.83 33.94
C PHE A 240 -12.32 24.25 33.74
N LYS A 241 -11.75 25.18 34.53
CA LYS A 241 -11.88 26.61 34.24
C LYS A 241 -11.17 26.93 32.93
N SER A 242 -11.80 27.79 32.12
CA SER A 242 -11.22 28.32 30.88
C SER A 242 -9.77 28.78 31.12
N ASN A 243 -8.85 28.28 30.32
CA ASN A 243 -7.44 28.65 30.33
C ASN A 243 -7.04 29.18 28.94
N LYS A 244 -5.73 29.35 28.70
CA LYS A 244 -5.25 29.83 27.40
C LYS A 244 -5.53 28.83 26.28
N SER A 245 -5.45 27.54 26.55
CA SER A 245 -5.59 26.48 25.54
C SER A 245 -7.04 26.12 25.22
N MET A 246 -7.97 26.29 26.15
CA MET A 246 -9.36 25.94 25.95
C MET A 246 -10.35 26.70 26.83
N SER A 247 -11.62 26.68 26.41
CA SER A 247 -12.74 27.25 27.17
C SER A 247 -14.04 26.49 26.88
N TRP A 248 -15.01 26.54 27.79
CA TRP A 248 -16.30 25.88 27.63
C TRP A 248 -17.42 26.89 27.34
N VAL A 249 -18.30 26.58 26.38
CA VAL A 249 -19.52 27.37 26.11
C VAL A 249 -20.69 26.42 25.88
N GLY A 250 -21.62 26.37 26.84
CA GLY A 250 -22.69 25.38 26.82
C GLY A 250 -22.11 23.97 26.89
N ASP A 251 -22.49 23.10 25.97
CA ASP A 251 -21.96 21.74 25.78
C ASP A 251 -20.76 21.68 24.81
N LYS A 252 -20.16 22.83 24.49
CA LYS A 252 -19.10 22.94 23.48
C LYS A 252 -17.75 23.24 24.10
N LEU A 253 -16.75 22.45 23.72
CA LEU A 253 -15.34 22.72 23.97
C LEU A 253 -14.82 23.65 22.88
N ARG A 254 -14.25 24.78 23.29
CA ARG A 254 -13.59 25.75 22.41
C ARG A 254 -12.08 25.68 22.61
N VAL A 255 -11.39 25.08 21.66
CA VAL A 255 -9.92 24.96 21.62
C VAL A 255 -9.33 26.24 21.03
N ASP A 256 -8.29 26.76 21.67
CA ASP A 256 -7.54 27.92 21.21
C ASP A 256 -6.83 27.64 19.88
N PRO A 257 -6.76 28.60 18.94
CA PRO A 257 -6.06 28.41 17.67
C PRO A 257 -4.63 27.93 17.81
N ASP A 258 -3.86 28.39 18.80
CA ASP A 258 -2.46 27.98 18.92
C ASP A 258 -2.36 26.51 19.37
N THR A 259 -3.18 26.11 20.35
CA THR A 259 -3.29 24.69 20.76
C THR A 259 -3.77 23.80 19.61
N ALA A 260 -4.70 24.28 18.78
CA ALA A 260 -5.18 23.52 17.65
C ALA A 260 -4.14 23.35 16.54
N LYS A 261 -3.29 24.37 16.32
CA LYS A 261 -2.15 24.29 15.40
C LYS A 261 -1.10 23.33 15.95
N ASP A 262 -0.90 23.32 17.27
CA ASP A 262 0.08 22.46 17.93
C ASP A 262 -0.19 20.95 17.72
N PHE A 263 -1.43 20.55 17.43
CA PHE A 263 -1.74 19.16 17.04
C PHE A 263 -0.99 18.69 15.77
N TYR A 264 -0.49 19.61 14.95
CA TYR A 264 0.27 19.30 13.73
C TYR A 264 1.79 19.31 13.93
N SER A 265 2.27 19.86 15.05
CA SER A 265 3.69 20.19 15.24
C SER A 265 4.60 18.98 15.06
N GLU A 266 4.26 17.86 15.72
CA GLU A 266 5.11 16.67 15.70
C GLU A 266 5.12 15.98 14.33
N THR A 267 3.96 15.79 13.70
CA THR A 267 3.89 15.19 12.35
C THR A 267 4.64 16.06 11.33
N CYS A 268 4.42 17.38 11.33
CA CYS A 268 5.10 18.28 10.40
C CYS A 268 6.62 18.27 10.63
N ARG A 269 7.07 18.24 11.89
CA ARG A 269 8.49 18.13 12.25
C ARG A 269 9.11 16.83 11.75
N GLN A 270 8.43 15.69 11.92
CA GLN A 270 8.91 14.39 11.46
C GLN A 270 9.05 14.35 9.94
N ILE A 271 8.03 14.81 9.20
CA ILE A 271 8.04 14.84 7.73
C ILE A 271 9.16 15.76 7.22
N THR A 272 9.25 16.98 7.74
CA THR A 272 10.28 17.94 7.33
C THR A 272 11.69 17.45 7.69
N HIS A 273 11.89 16.87 8.86
CA HIS A 273 13.19 16.31 9.24
C HIS A 273 13.63 15.17 8.31
N HIS A 274 12.71 14.26 7.97
CA HIS A 274 12.99 13.12 7.11
C HIS A 274 13.32 13.55 5.67
N LEU A 275 12.57 14.50 5.13
CA LEU A 275 12.86 15.09 3.81
C LEU A 275 14.24 15.76 3.76
N ASN A 276 14.71 16.37 4.85
CA ASN A 276 16.03 17.00 4.89
C ASN A 276 17.16 15.95 4.73
N GLY A 277 16.99 14.76 5.30
CA GLY A 277 17.91 13.64 5.06
C GLY A 277 17.93 13.22 3.59
N ILE A 278 16.74 13.07 2.97
CA ILE A 278 16.63 12.66 1.57
C ILE A 278 17.27 13.68 0.61
N PHE A 279 17.08 14.99 0.84
CA PHE A 279 17.67 16.01 -0.01
C PHE A 279 19.20 16.15 0.11
N GLN A 280 19.83 15.50 1.08
CA GLN A 280 21.29 15.42 1.21
C GLN A 280 21.90 14.26 0.42
N GLU A 281 21.07 13.33 -0.07
CA GLU A 281 21.56 12.19 -0.83
C GLU A 281 22.11 12.61 -2.20
N PRO A 282 23.29 12.10 -2.62
CA PRO A 282 23.91 12.49 -3.89
C PRO A 282 23.01 12.30 -5.13
N ALA A 283 22.10 11.32 -5.09
CA ALA A 283 21.16 11.06 -6.17
C ALA A 283 19.99 12.07 -6.25
N VAL A 284 19.74 12.81 -5.17
CA VAL A 284 18.54 13.64 -4.96
C VAL A 284 18.87 15.12 -4.76
N VAL A 285 20.12 15.48 -4.45
CA VAL A 285 20.53 16.85 -4.11
C VAL A 285 20.12 17.91 -5.14
N ASP A 286 20.06 17.54 -6.42
CA ASP A 286 19.65 18.38 -7.55
C ASP A 286 18.14 18.34 -7.86
N THR A 287 17.34 17.69 -7.02
CA THR A 287 15.87 17.66 -7.11
C THR A 287 15.31 18.98 -6.59
N GLU A 288 14.66 19.75 -7.46
CA GLU A 288 14.16 21.08 -7.14
C GLU A 288 12.65 21.13 -6.85
N ILE A 289 11.93 20.03 -7.08
CA ILE A 289 10.47 20.00 -7.06
C ILE A 289 9.97 19.02 -5.99
N ILE A 290 8.97 19.45 -5.22
CA ILE A 290 8.19 18.61 -4.31
C ILE A 290 6.75 18.59 -4.80
N LEU A 291 6.29 17.42 -5.25
CA LEU A 291 4.92 17.16 -5.64
C LEU A 291 4.18 16.54 -4.45
N MET A 292 3.24 17.27 -3.86
CA MET A 292 2.47 16.82 -2.70
C MET A 292 1.13 16.24 -3.16
N VAL A 293 0.89 14.96 -2.88
CA VAL A 293 -0.37 14.25 -3.18
C VAL A 293 -0.91 13.56 -1.92
N GLY A 294 -2.09 12.96 -1.98
CA GLY A 294 -2.72 12.32 -0.83
C GLY A 294 -3.57 13.29 -0.01
N GLY A 295 -4.49 12.74 0.79
CA GLY A 295 -5.52 13.53 1.47
C GLY A 295 -4.95 14.52 2.50
N PHE A 296 -3.83 14.19 3.15
CA PHE A 296 -3.19 15.07 4.12
C PHE A 296 -2.43 16.22 3.45
N SER A 297 -2.04 16.10 2.18
CA SER A 297 -1.49 17.21 1.39
C SER A 297 -2.49 18.35 1.15
N GLU A 298 -3.78 18.14 1.38
CA GLU A 298 -4.80 19.20 1.35
C GLU A 298 -4.77 20.07 2.63
N SER A 299 -4.07 19.64 3.68
CA SER A 299 -3.94 20.42 4.92
C SER A 299 -3.04 21.63 4.72
N GLN A 300 -3.57 22.83 4.98
CA GLN A 300 -2.78 24.06 4.89
C GLN A 300 -1.66 24.14 5.93
N MET A 301 -1.84 23.48 7.08
CA MET A 301 -0.78 23.34 8.08
C MET A 301 0.42 22.59 7.52
N LEU A 302 0.19 21.45 6.86
CA LEU A 302 1.27 20.67 6.23
C LEU A 302 1.88 21.43 5.05
N GLN A 303 1.05 22.02 4.19
CA GLN A 303 1.53 22.80 3.04
C GLN A 303 2.46 23.94 3.48
N GLU A 304 2.09 24.67 4.53
CA GLU A 304 2.90 25.75 5.07
C GLU A 304 4.20 25.23 5.68
N ALA A 305 4.15 24.14 6.45
CA ALA A 305 5.34 23.53 7.03
C ALA A 305 6.36 23.11 5.94
N ILE A 306 5.90 22.49 4.86
CA ILE A 306 6.77 22.08 3.74
C ILE A 306 7.32 23.30 2.99
N LYS A 307 6.48 24.28 2.65
CA LYS A 307 6.92 25.51 1.96
C LYS A 307 7.91 26.31 2.79
N SER A 308 7.68 26.43 4.10
CA SER A 308 8.57 27.13 5.03
C SER A 308 9.90 26.40 5.22
N ALA A 309 9.91 25.06 5.28
CA ALA A 309 11.13 24.27 5.40
C ALA A 309 11.96 24.23 4.11
N TYR A 310 11.32 24.32 2.94
CA TYR A 310 11.93 24.12 1.62
C TYR A 310 11.73 25.32 0.71
N GLN A 311 12.07 26.53 1.18
CA GLN A 311 11.88 27.79 0.44
C GLN A 311 12.66 27.85 -0.89
N ASN A 312 13.72 27.06 -1.02
CA ASN A 312 14.51 26.93 -2.25
C ASN A 312 13.98 25.86 -3.22
N LYS A 313 12.87 25.21 -2.90
CA LYS A 313 12.23 24.19 -3.75
C LYS A 313 10.89 24.70 -4.26
N THR A 314 10.50 24.19 -5.42
CA THR A 314 9.15 24.40 -5.96
C THR A 314 8.20 23.37 -5.38
N VAL A 315 7.27 23.80 -4.54
CA VAL A 315 6.20 22.93 -4.02
C VAL A 315 4.98 23.02 -4.94
N ILE A 316 4.58 21.88 -5.48
CA ILE A 316 3.43 21.70 -6.38
C ILE A 316 2.38 20.86 -5.66
N ILE A 317 1.16 21.38 -5.60
CA ILE A 317 0.02 20.68 -5.01
C ILE A 317 -1.11 20.69 -6.06
N PRO A 318 -1.56 19.52 -6.55
CA PRO A 318 -2.65 19.44 -7.50
C PRO A 318 -3.99 19.75 -6.82
N GLU A 319 -4.94 20.29 -7.59
CA GLU A 319 -6.34 20.36 -7.17
C GLU A 319 -6.86 18.95 -6.85
N GLU A 320 -7.60 18.80 -5.74
CA GLU A 320 -8.05 17.50 -5.21
C GLU A 320 -6.89 16.51 -5.01
N ALA A 321 -5.84 16.94 -4.31
CA ALA A 321 -4.66 16.12 -4.01
C ALA A 321 -5.00 14.75 -3.39
N GLY A 322 -6.08 14.66 -2.60
CA GLY A 322 -6.58 13.40 -2.05
C GLY A 322 -7.13 12.40 -3.08
N LEU A 323 -7.41 12.85 -4.31
CA LEU A 323 -7.88 12.00 -5.42
C LEU A 323 -6.81 11.79 -6.51
N ALA A 324 -5.64 12.41 -6.38
CA ALA A 324 -4.60 12.40 -7.42
C ALA A 324 -4.17 10.97 -7.80
N VAL A 325 -3.92 10.13 -6.80
CA VAL A 325 -3.55 8.72 -6.98
C VAL A 325 -4.64 7.95 -7.71
N LEU A 326 -5.91 8.09 -7.31
CA LEU A 326 -7.02 7.37 -7.94
C LEU A 326 -7.28 7.82 -9.38
N LYS A 327 -7.32 9.13 -9.62
CA LYS A 327 -7.50 9.67 -10.98
C LYS A 327 -6.34 9.25 -11.88
N GLY A 328 -5.13 9.25 -11.34
CA GLY A 328 -3.93 8.72 -11.98
C GLY A 328 -4.02 7.23 -12.30
N ALA A 329 -4.56 6.42 -11.39
CA ALA A 329 -4.73 4.99 -11.57
C ALA A 329 -5.73 4.67 -12.70
N VAL A 330 -6.80 5.46 -12.81
CA VAL A 330 -7.73 5.36 -13.94
C VAL A 330 -7.02 5.68 -15.26
N GLN A 331 -6.23 6.76 -15.32
CA GLN A 331 -5.44 7.11 -16.51
C GLN A 331 -4.42 6.02 -16.86
N PHE A 332 -3.77 5.44 -15.85
CA PHE A 332 -2.85 4.32 -16.00
C PHE A 332 -3.56 3.08 -16.56
N GLY A 333 -4.77 2.77 -16.10
CA GLY A 333 -5.56 1.67 -16.63
C GLY A 333 -5.84 1.77 -18.14
N PHE A 334 -6.06 2.99 -18.65
CA PHE A 334 -6.24 3.21 -20.09
C PHE A 334 -4.95 3.07 -20.90
N ASN A 335 -3.79 3.41 -20.30
CA ASN A 335 -2.49 3.27 -20.97
C ASN A 335 -1.38 2.84 -19.99
N PRO A 336 -1.27 1.54 -19.67
CA PRO A 336 -0.24 1.05 -18.75
C PRO A 336 1.20 1.21 -19.27
N LYS A 337 1.37 1.44 -20.59
CA LYS A 337 2.68 1.59 -21.24
C LYS A 337 3.34 2.95 -21.00
N VAL A 338 2.67 3.89 -20.32
CA VAL A 338 3.26 5.19 -19.93
C VAL A 338 4.51 5.02 -19.05
N ILE A 339 4.70 3.84 -18.46
CA ILE A 339 5.85 3.50 -17.61
C ILE A 339 6.54 2.28 -18.21
N ASN A 340 7.39 2.49 -19.22
CA ASN A 340 8.09 1.43 -19.95
C ASN A 340 9.39 1.91 -20.62
N PRO A 341 10.57 1.30 -20.43
CA PRO A 341 10.84 0.06 -19.71
C PRO A 341 10.87 0.24 -18.19
N ARG A 342 10.51 -0.82 -17.46
CA ARG A 342 10.66 -0.88 -15.99
C ARG A 342 12.02 -1.43 -15.61
N ILE A 343 12.65 -0.88 -14.58
CA ILE A 343 13.91 -1.42 -14.06
C ILE A 343 13.57 -2.45 -12.97
N SER A 344 14.06 -3.69 -13.11
CA SER A 344 13.83 -4.74 -12.12
C SER A 344 14.40 -4.33 -10.76
N ARG A 345 13.57 -4.35 -9.72
CA ARG A 345 14.00 -4.03 -8.34
C ARG A 345 14.73 -5.20 -7.67
N PHE A 346 14.51 -6.41 -8.16
CA PHE A 346 15.03 -7.65 -7.61
C PHE A 346 15.62 -8.52 -8.71
N THR A 347 16.47 -9.45 -8.31
CA THR A 347 16.83 -10.58 -9.17
C THR A 347 15.77 -11.66 -8.99
N TYR A 348 15.09 -12.03 -10.06
CA TYR A 348 14.06 -13.05 -10.03
C TYR A 348 14.57 -14.36 -10.62
N GLY A 349 14.16 -15.46 -10.01
CA GLY A 349 14.56 -16.77 -10.46
C GLY A 349 13.71 -17.88 -9.89
N ILE A 350 14.12 -19.10 -10.21
CA ILE A 350 13.44 -20.33 -9.80
C ILE A 350 14.43 -21.20 -9.03
N SER A 351 13.98 -21.91 -8.00
CA SER A 351 14.78 -22.93 -7.32
C SER A 351 15.01 -24.12 -8.25
N THR A 352 16.28 -24.48 -8.43
CA THR A 352 16.70 -25.49 -9.41
C THR A 352 17.65 -26.50 -8.77
N ASN A 353 17.67 -27.70 -9.34
CA ASN A 353 18.66 -28.72 -9.04
C ASN A 353 19.70 -28.70 -10.17
N LYS A 354 20.92 -28.22 -9.89
CA LYS A 354 22.03 -28.21 -10.85
C LYS A 354 23.03 -29.30 -10.51
N ARG A 355 23.93 -29.66 -11.44
CA ARG A 355 25.00 -30.62 -11.14
C ARG A 355 25.82 -30.14 -9.95
N PHE A 356 26.03 -31.04 -8.99
CA PHE A 356 26.81 -30.75 -7.80
C PHE A 356 28.26 -30.45 -8.19
N ARG A 357 28.78 -29.31 -7.71
CA ARG A 357 30.18 -28.89 -7.88
C ARG A 357 30.97 -29.31 -6.65
N PRO A 358 31.84 -30.33 -6.76
CA PRO A 358 32.70 -30.72 -5.64
C PRO A 358 33.50 -29.53 -5.11
N HIS A 359 33.64 -29.45 -3.78
CA HIS A 359 34.41 -28.40 -3.08
C HIS A 359 33.86 -26.97 -3.19
N THR A 360 32.75 -26.76 -3.90
CA THR A 360 32.10 -25.45 -4.03
C THR A 360 30.69 -25.48 -3.44
N ASP A 361 29.89 -26.48 -3.80
CA ASP A 361 28.52 -26.59 -3.30
C ASP A 361 28.52 -27.18 -1.88
N PRO A 362 27.64 -26.69 -0.98
CA PRO A 362 27.46 -27.25 0.36
C PRO A 362 27.04 -28.73 0.31
N GLU A 363 27.74 -29.60 1.04
CA GLU A 363 27.48 -31.04 1.03
C GLU A 363 26.08 -31.40 1.56
N ASP A 364 25.50 -30.59 2.45
CA ASP A 364 24.12 -30.76 2.95
C ASP A 364 23.03 -30.50 1.89
N LYS A 365 23.37 -29.78 0.81
CA LYS A 365 22.51 -29.55 -0.36
C LYS A 365 22.64 -30.64 -1.41
N LYS A 366 23.56 -31.60 -1.24
CA LYS A 366 23.78 -32.69 -2.19
C LYS A 366 22.61 -33.67 -2.23
N GLN A 367 22.24 -34.08 -3.43
CA GLN A 367 21.22 -35.08 -3.69
C GLN A 367 21.66 -35.99 -4.84
N ILE A 368 21.52 -37.30 -4.67
CA ILE A 368 21.80 -38.28 -5.73
C ILE A 368 20.49 -38.70 -6.37
N VAL A 369 20.38 -38.57 -7.69
CA VAL A 369 19.23 -39.03 -8.49
C VAL A 369 19.77 -39.75 -9.72
N ASN A 370 19.41 -41.03 -9.87
CA ASN A 370 19.88 -41.90 -10.96
C ASN A 370 21.41 -41.84 -11.14
N ASP A 371 22.15 -42.03 -10.03
CA ASP A 371 23.62 -41.99 -9.97
C ASP A 371 24.27 -40.65 -10.35
N ILE A 372 23.49 -39.59 -10.56
CA ILE A 372 23.98 -38.23 -10.80
C ILE A 372 23.84 -37.41 -9.52
N MET A 373 24.92 -36.73 -9.14
CA MET A 373 24.95 -35.80 -8.01
C MET A 373 24.45 -34.41 -8.42
N TYR A 374 23.42 -33.94 -7.74
CA TYR A 374 22.83 -32.61 -7.88
C TYR A 374 23.02 -31.80 -6.59
N CYS A 375 23.11 -30.48 -6.72
CA CYS A 375 22.96 -29.52 -5.64
C CYS A 375 21.53 -28.98 -5.68
N ARG A 376 20.81 -29.12 -4.57
CA ARG A 376 19.49 -28.54 -4.37
C ARG A 376 19.58 -27.04 -4.15
N ASP A 377 18.43 -26.37 -4.28
CA ASP A 377 18.22 -24.96 -3.90
C ASP A 377 19.10 -23.95 -4.65
N ARG A 378 19.58 -24.29 -5.85
CA ARG A 378 20.35 -23.37 -6.69
C ARG A 378 19.44 -22.31 -7.29
N PHE A 379 19.87 -21.06 -7.24
CA PHE A 379 19.12 -19.95 -7.83
C PHE A 379 19.26 -19.96 -9.36
N GLY A 380 18.19 -20.29 -10.05
CA GLY A 380 18.08 -20.18 -11.50
C GLY A 380 17.62 -18.79 -11.88
N LYS A 381 18.55 -17.82 -11.97
CA LYS A 381 18.26 -16.42 -12.33
C LYS A 381 17.58 -16.31 -13.70
N HIS A 382 16.43 -15.66 -13.80
CA HIS A 382 15.75 -15.30 -15.06
C HIS A 382 15.90 -13.82 -15.38
N VAL A 383 15.83 -12.98 -14.34
CA VAL A 383 15.92 -11.52 -14.46
C VAL A 383 16.87 -11.02 -13.40
N GLU A 384 17.74 -10.09 -13.77
CA GLU A 384 18.70 -9.48 -12.86
C GLU A 384 18.18 -8.15 -12.28
N ARG A 385 18.49 -7.88 -11.01
CA ARG A 385 18.26 -6.58 -10.39
C ARG A 385 18.95 -5.48 -11.20
N GLY A 386 18.21 -4.44 -11.57
CA GLY A 386 18.70 -3.35 -12.41
C GLY A 386 18.48 -3.57 -13.91
N GLN A 387 18.04 -4.74 -14.35
CA GLN A 387 17.73 -5.02 -15.75
C GLN A 387 16.49 -4.24 -16.21
N PRO A 388 16.54 -3.54 -17.36
CA PRO A 388 15.35 -2.99 -18.01
C PRO A 388 14.45 -4.11 -18.54
N ILE A 389 13.14 -4.01 -18.29
CA ILE A 389 12.12 -4.98 -18.69
C ILE A 389 11.01 -4.24 -19.42
N GLU A 390 10.72 -4.72 -20.63
CA GLU A 390 9.58 -4.26 -21.42
C GLU A 390 8.27 -4.81 -20.83
N VAL A 391 7.35 -3.92 -20.49
CA VAL A 391 6.07 -4.27 -19.87
C VAL A 391 5.21 -5.08 -20.84
N GLY A 392 4.81 -6.28 -20.41
CA GLY A 392 3.99 -7.21 -21.17
C GLY A 392 4.77 -8.20 -22.03
N GLU A 393 6.09 -8.05 -22.16
CA GLU A 393 6.95 -9.00 -22.88
C GLU A 393 7.45 -10.11 -21.96
N VAL A 394 7.72 -11.27 -22.57
CA VAL A 394 8.32 -12.40 -21.87
C VAL A 394 9.83 -12.24 -21.93
N THR A 395 10.46 -12.26 -20.77
CA THR A 395 11.93 -12.21 -20.61
C THR A 395 12.61 -13.43 -21.21
N ASP A 396 13.94 -13.39 -21.26
CA ASP A 396 14.77 -14.49 -21.75
C ASP A 396 14.34 -15.83 -21.13
N GLN A 397 13.98 -16.77 -22.00
CA GLN A 397 13.45 -18.05 -21.58
C GLN A 397 14.57 -19.01 -21.17
N ARG A 398 14.28 -19.86 -20.19
CA ARG A 398 15.17 -20.93 -19.74
C ARG A 398 14.49 -22.28 -19.79
N THR A 399 15.26 -23.31 -20.14
CA THR A 399 14.77 -24.67 -20.20
C THR A 399 15.06 -25.42 -18.91
N TYR A 400 14.05 -26.17 -18.46
CA TYR A 400 14.12 -27.06 -17.32
C TYR A 400 13.69 -28.47 -17.72
N ASN A 401 14.25 -29.45 -17.03
CA ASN A 401 14.02 -30.87 -17.30
C ASN A 401 13.58 -31.59 -16.01
N PRO A 402 12.74 -32.63 -16.12
CA PRO A 402 12.46 -33.51 -15.01
C PRO A 402 13.73 -34.17 -14.47
N LEU A 403 13.81 -34.36 -13.15
CA LEU A 403 14.92 -35.10 -12.55
C LEU A 403 14.81 -36.61 -12.78
N LYS A 404 13.58 -37.12 -12.93
CA LYS A 404 13.29 -38.53 -13.17
C LYS A 404 12.46 -38.70 -14.43
N GLY A 405 12.73 -39.78 -15.18
CA GLY A 405 12.07 -40.03 -16.46
C GLY A 405 10.57 -40.30 -16.36
N ASP A 406 10.11 -40.80 -15.21
CA ASP A 406 8.71 -41.10 -14.90
C ASP A 406 7.99 -39.96 -14.17
N GLN A 407 8.67 -38.84 -13.90
CA GLN A 407 8.10 -37.68 -13.21
C GLN A 407 6.96 -37.09 -14.03
N ARG A 408 5.80 -36.91 -13.39
CA ARG A 408 4.56 -36.42 -14.02
C ARG A 408 4.25 -34.95 -13.74
N ARG A 409 4.96 -34.32 -12.80
CA ARG A 409 4.85 -32.88 -12.52
C ARG A 409 6.22 -32.28 -12.26
N ILE A 410 6.47 -31.09 -12.79
CA ILE A 410 7.61 -30.27 -12.39
C ILE A 410 7.09 -29.14 -11.51
N ARG A 411 7.66 -28.99 -10.31
CA ARG A 411 7.40 -27.82 -9.47
C ARG A 411 8.47 -26.79 -9.74
N LEU A 412 8.05 -25.54 -9.96
CA LEU A 412 8.92 -24.39 -10.19
C LEU A 412 8.72 -23.38 -9.05
N PRO A 413 9.47 -23.50 -7.94
CA PRO A 413 9.41 -22.54 -6.85
C PRO A 413 10.08 -21.22 -7.26
N ILE A 414 9.36 -20.10 -7.18
CA ILE A 414 9.77 -18.79 -7.68
C ILE A 414 10.24 -17.92 -6.52
N TYR A 415 11.35 -17.21 -6.73
CA TYR A 415 12.00 -16.37 -5.72
C TYR A 415 12.35 -14.98 -6.29
N ALA A 416 12.36 -13.99 -5.40
CA ALA A 416 12.96 -12.68 -5.60
C ALA A 416 14.19 -12.55 -4.69
N SER A 417 15.23 -11.85 -5.12
CA SER A 417 16.41 -11.54 -4.29
C SER A 417 16.82 -10.09 -4.40
N LEU A 418 17.25 -9.51 -3.28
CA LEU A 418 17.92 -8.20 -3.28
C LEU A 418 19.37 -8.29 -3.80
N ALA A 419 20.00 -9.46 -3.78
CA ALA A 419 21.31 -9.67 -4.37
C ALA A 419 21.24 -9.59 -5.91
N VAL A 420 22.29 -9.03 -6.54
CA VAL A 420 22.37 -8.99 -8.02
C VAL A 420 22.54 -10.42 -8.58
N ASP A 421 23.39 -11.23 -7.95
CA ASP A 421 23.69 -12.60 -8.40
C ASP A 421 23.64 -13.60 -7.22
N PRO A 422 22.45 -13.94 -6.71
CA PRO A 422 22.29 -14.96 -5.67
C PRO A 422 22.69 -16.35 -6.21
N GLU A 423 23.36 -17.15 -5.40
CA GLU A 423 23.79 -18.50 -5.77
C GLU A 423 22.77 -19.55 -5.30
N TYR A 424 22.14 -19.32 -4.14
CA TYR A 424 21.14 -20.18 -3.53
C TYR A 424 19.84 -19.44 -3.16
N VAL A 425 18.72 -20.16 -3.17
CA VAL A 425 17.39 -19.58 -2.86
C VAL A 425 17.13 -19.39 -1.37
N ASP A 426 17.98 -19.92 -0.50
CA ASP A 426 17.90 -19.79 0.96
C ASP A 426 18.90 -18.78 1.54
N GLU A 427 19.55 -18.01 0.69
CA GLU A 427 20.29 -16.82 1.11
C GLU A 427 19.37 -15.79 1.78
N THR A 428 19.90 -15.01 2.72
CA THR A 428 19.12 -14.07 3.54
C THR A 428 18.39 -12.99 2.74
N GLU A 429 18.87 -12.70 1.53
CA GLU A 429 18.29 -11.70 0.63
C GLU A 429 17.20 -12.27 -0.29
N CYS A 430 16.95 -13.58 -0.24
CA CYS A 430 15.98 -14.28 -1.07
C CYS A 430 14.63 -14.42 -0.36
N SER A 431 13.55 -14.08 -1.07
CA SER A 431 12.16 -14.22 -0.64
C SER A 431 11.40 -15.13 -1.59
N TYR A 432 10.70 -16.12 -1.04
CA TYR A 432 9.85 -17.02 -1.80
C TYR A 432 8.54 -16.31 -2.21
N LEU A 433 8.17 -16.38 -3.49
CA LEU A 433 6.97 -15.73 -4.03
C LEU A 433 5.80 -16.72 -4.21
N GLY A 434 6.09 -17.97 -4.51
CA GLY A 434 5.09 -19.02 -4.79
C GLY A 434 5.62 -20.06 -5.78
N ASP A 435 4.79 -21.01 -6.19
CA ASP A 435 5.19 -22.04 -7.14
C ASP A 435 4.24 -22.19 -8.33
N LEU A 436 4.82 -22.59 -9.47
CA LEU A 436 4.11 -23.05 -10.64
C LEU A 436 4.31 -24.58 -10.76
N GLU A 437 3.21 -25.33 -10.68
CA GLU A 437 3.21 -26.76 -11.02
C GLU A 437 2.95 -26.90 -12.52
N VAL A 438 3.85 -27.60 -13.22
CA VAL A 438 3.75 -27.91 -14.65
C VAL A 438 3.45 -29.40 -14.80
N ASP A 439 2.30 -29.71 -15.41
CA ASP A 439 1.96 -31.07 -15.81
C ASP A 439 2.88 -31.56 -16.93
N VAL A 440 3.56 -32.68 -16.68
CA VAL A 440 4.38 -33.41 -17.65
C VAL A 440 3.99 -34.90 -17.62
N SER A 441 2.69 -35.20 -17.54
CA SER A 441 2.18 -36.56 -17.42
C SER A 441 2.47 -37.46 -18.63
N ASP A 442 2.78 -36.86 -19.78
CA ASP A 442 3.39 -37.59 -20.90
C ASP A 442 4.87 -37.85 -20.58
N ILE A 443 5.17 -39.12 -20.30
CA ILE A 443 6.52 -39.58 -19.90
C ILE A 443 7.41 -39.92 -21.11
N ARG A 444 6.90 -39.78 -22.34
CA ARG A 444 7.71 -39.98 -23.55
C ARG A 444 8.86 -38.97 -23.58
N GLY A 445 10.08 -39.46 -23.75
CA GLY A 445 11.30 -38.65 -23.68
C GLY A 445 11.99 -38.64 -22.31
N GLY A 446 11.42 -39.26 -21.27
CA GLY A 446 12.14 -39.47 -20.01
C GLY A 446 12.64 -38.18 -19.36
N CYS A 447 13.93 -38.06 -19.06
CA CYS A 447 14.50 -36.83 -18.51
C CYS A 447 14.75 -35.74 -19.57
N GLU A 448 14.69 -36.07 -20.86
CA GLU A 448 14.94 -35.12 -21.96
C GLU A 448 13.72 -34.25 -22.29
N ARG A 449 12.62 -34.41 -21.56
CA ARG A 449 11.43 -33.55 -21.72
C ARG A 449 11.78 -32.13 -21.30
N GLU A 450 11.55 -31.17 -22.19
CA GLU A 450 11.90 -29.77 -22.00
C GLU A 450 10.67 -28.94 -21.60
N VAL A 451 10.80 -28.22 -20.49
CA VAL A 451 9.86 -27.20 -20.05
C VAL A 451 10.54 -25.84 -20.19
N VAL A 452 10.08 -25.05 -21.14
CA VAL A 452 10.61 -23.71 -21.40
C VAL A 452 9.85 -22.72 -20.53
N VAL A 453 10.57 -22.00 -19.70
CA VAL A 453 9.99 -21.07 -18.72
C VAL A 453 10.46 -19.66 -19.04
N GLY A 454 9.55 -18.71 -19.03
CA GLY A 454 9.85 -17.28 -19.07
C GLY A 454 9.04 -16.52 -18.03
N MET A 455 9.51 -15.33 -17.68
CA MET A 455 8.81 -14.43 -16.78
C MET A 455 8.27 -13.24 -17.55
N ARG A 456 7.03 -12.83 -17.28
CA ARG A 456 6.37 -11.67 -17.86
C ARG A 456 6.05 -10.67 -16.79
N PHE A 457 6.32 -9.40 -17.06
CA PHE A 457 6.11 -8.31 -16.11
C PHE A 457 4.95 -7.45 -16.58
N GLY A 458 3.82 -7.50 -15.86
CA GLY A 458 2.57 -6.84 -16.22
C GLY A 458 2.39 -5.46 -15.61
N GLY A 459 3.49 -4.76 -15.34
CA GLY A 459 3.52 -3.57 -14.50
C GLY A 459 4.37 -3.83 -13.25
N THR A 460 3.74 -3.87 -12.08
CA THR A 460 4.44 -4.11 -10.79
C THR A 460 4.61 -5.57 -10.42
N ASP A 461 4.06 -6.47 -11.23
CA ASP A 461 3.84 -7.86 -10.89
C ASP A 461 4.48 -8.81 -11.91
N ILE A 462 4.67 -10.05 -11.47
CA ILE A 462 5.38 -11.09 -12.21
C ILE A 462 4.44 -12.26 -12.47
N ALA A 463 4.29 -12.61 -13.73
CA ALA A 463 3.68 -13.85 -14.16
C ALA A 463 4.79 -14.80 -14.64
N VAL A 464 4.71 -16.06 -14.27
CA VAL A 464 5.62 -17.09 -14.78
C VAL A 464 4.85 -17.96 -15.77
N GLU A 465 5.42 -18.12 -16.95
CA GLU A 465 4.86 -18.92 -18.03
C GLU A 465 5.78 -20.11 -18.30
N ALA A 466 5.22 -21.31 -18.29
CA ALA A 466 5.90 -22.54 -18.66
C ALA A 466 5.23 -23.16 -19.89
N VAL A 467 6.03 -23.64 -20.85
CA VAL A 467 5.57 -24.32 -22.05
C VAL A 467 6.26 -25.68 -22.12
N VAL A 468 5.47 -26.76 -22.18
CA VAL A 468 5.99 -28.11 -22.42
C VAL A 468 6.28 -28.23 -23.91
N LYS A 469 7.55 -28.31 -24.30
CA LYS A 469 7.97 -28.16 -25.70
C LYS A 469 7.39 -29.23 -26.64
N SER A 470 7.22 -30.46 -26.15
CA SER A 470 6.71 -31.58 -26.94
C SER A 470 5.23 -31.47 -27.28
N THR A 471 4.43 -30.86 -26.39
CA THR A 471 2.97 -30.72 -26.56
C THR A 471 2.56 -29.31 -27.00
N GLY A 472 3.44 -28.32 -26.80
CA GLY A 472 3.11 -26.90 -26.94
C GLY A 472 2.16 -26.39 -25.84
N GLU A 473 1.86 -27.21 -24.84
CA GLU A 473 0.89 -26.88 -23.80
C GLU A 473 1.47 -25.80 -22.88
N LYS A 474 0.73 -24.70 -22.76
CA LYS A 474 1.13 -23.53 -21.97
C LYS A 474 0.43 -23.56 -20.62
N GLN A 475 1.23 -23.50 -19.56
CA GLN A 475 0.78 -23.41 -18.18
C GLN A 475 1.36 -22.12 -17.59
N GLY A 476 0.49 -21.19 -17.23
CA GLY A 476 0.89 -19.91 -16.66
C GLY A 476 0.22 -19.72 -15.30
N ALA A 477 0.97 -19.21 -14.34
CA ALA A 477 0.41 -18.82 -13.06
C ALA A 477 1.02 -17.51 -12.58
N TRP A 478 0.20 -16.77 -11.84
CA TRP A 478 0.72 -15.87 -10.82
C TRP A 478 1.23 -16.75 -9.66
N PRO A 479 2.40 -16.49 -9.07
CA PRO A 479 2.93 -17.33 -8.00
C PRO A 479 1.88 -17.54 -6.90
N ARG A 480 1.44 -18.77 -6.67
CA ARG A 480 0.51 -19.13 -5.59
C ARG A 480 1.28 -19.92 -4.53
N HIS A 481 1.02 -19.70 -3.24
CA HIS A 481 1.35 -20.70 -2.22
C HIS A 481 0.19 -21.70 -2.06
N ARG A 482 0.55 -22.94 -1.73
CA ARG A 482 -0.37 -23.92 -1.15
C ARG A 482 -0.75 -23.52 0.28
N ASN A 483 -2.04 -23.57 0.62
CA ASN A 483 -2.49 -23.77 1.99
C ASN A 483 -2.63 -25.27 2.25
N GLU A 484 -1.99 -25.77 3.31
CA GLU A 484 -2.43 -27.00 3.96
C GLU A 484 -3.71 -26.71 4.77
N SER A 485 -4.68 -27.58 4.59
CA SER A 485 -6.03 -27.50 5.12
C SER A 485 -6.10 -27.45 6.64
N SER A 486 -6.90 -26.54 7.18
CA SER A 486 -7.75 -26.85 8.35
C SER A 486 -8.99 -25.93 8.40
N ARG A 487 -10.16 -26.53 8.14
CA ARG A 487 -11.47 -25.93 8.43
C ARG A 487 -11.65 -25.91 9.95
N LYS A 488 -11.64 -24.73 10.56
CA LYS A 488 -12.36 -24.50 11.83
C LYS A 488 -13.37 -23.38 11.63
N LYS A 489 -14.65 -23.72 11.82
CA LYS A 489 -15.74 -22.76 12.00
C LYS A 489 -15.49 -22.03 13.31
N ILE A 490 -15.26 -20.72 13.25
CA ILE A 490 -15.18 -19.84 14.42
C ILE A 490 -16.20 -18.73 14.21
N ASN A 491 -16.98 -18.44 15.25
CA ASN A 491 -18.05 -17.45 15.26
C ASN A 491 -17.48 -16.02 15.29
N TYR A 492 -18.04 -15.11 14.49
CA TYR A 492 -17.53 -13.75 14.26
C TYR A 492 -18.22 -12.71 15.16
N CYS A 493 -17.44 -11.79 15.73
CA CYS A 493 -17.86 -10.50 16.31
C CYS A 493 -17.07 -9.37 15.63
N GLY A 494 -17.66 -8.19 15.55
CA GLY A 494 -17.27 -7.11 14.64
C GLY A 494 -15.90 -6.47 14.84
N VAL A 495 -15.39 -5.89 13.75
CA VAL A 495 -14.14 -5.13 13.67
C VAL A 495 -14.50 -3.70 13.26
N SER A 496 -14.22 -2.73 14.12
CA SER A 496 -14.17 -1.31 13.77
C SER A 496 -12.83 -0.75 14.20
N LYS A 497 -12.18 0.00 13.31
CA LYS A 497 -10.88 0.70 13.44
C LYS A 497 -9.61 -0.15 13.24
N TYR A 498 -9.21 -0.27 11.97
CA TYR A 498 -7.98 0.37 11.50
C TYR A 498 -8.33 1.07 10.18
N SER A 499 -7.92 2.33 10.06
CA SER A 499 -7.91 3.07 8.81
C SER A 499 -6.88 2.44 7.87
N THR A 500 -7.25 1.33 7.24
CA THR A 500 -6.79 1.07 5.87
C THR A 500 -7.35 2.21 5.04
N GLU A 501 -6.54 2.85 4.21
CA GLU A 501 -7.04 3.82 3.23
C GLU A 501 -7.98 3.10 2.26
N VAL A 502 -9.26 3.04 2.65
CA VAL A 502 -10.38 2.87 1.76
C VAL A 502 -10.93 4.27 1.58
N ILE A 503 -10.67 4.82 0.41
CA ILE A 503 -11.19 6.10 -0.06
C ILE A 503 -12.68 6.22 0.28
N PHE A 504 -13.02 7.38 0.82
CA PHE A 504 -14.36 7.89 1.14
C PHE A 504 -15.55 7.07 0.64
N ALA A 505 -16.24 6.46 1.58
CA ALA A 505 -17.64 6.11 1.43
C ALA A 505 -18.48 7.25 2.07
N PRO A 506 -19.43 7.89 1.35
CA PRO A 506 -20.31 8.92 1.93
C PRO A 506 -21.10 8.38 3.13
N ASP A 507 -21.62 9.31 3.95
CA ASP A 507 -22.47 9.01 5.11
C ASP A 507 -23.57 7.98 4.76
N GLY A 508 -23.58 6.86 5.48
CA GLY A 508 -24.53 5.74 5.31
C GLY A 508 -23.88 4.38 5.04
N MET A 509 -22.70 4.33 4.41
CA MET A 509 -22.09 3.09 3.92
C MET A 509 -21.41 2.21 4.99
N TRP A 510 -21.15 2.73 6.19
CA TRP A 510 -20.47 1.97 7.26
C TRP A 510 -21.29 0.80 7.79
N ARG A 511 -22.63 0.92 7.81
CA ARG A 511 -23.52 -0.18 8.24
C ARG A 511 -23.49 -1.34 7.27
N ASP A 512 -23.46 -1.06 5.97
CA ASP A 512 -23.41 -2.07 4.92
C ASP A 512 -22.01 -2.73 4.85
N TYR A 513 -20.95 -1.95 5.05
CA TYR A 513 -19.60 -2.47 5.22
C TYR A 513 -19.49 -3.38 6.47
N TYR A 514 -20.02 -2.96 7.62
CA TYR A 514 -20.02 -3.78 8.84
C TYR A 514 -20.84 -5.07 8.65
N ARG A 515 -22.01 -4.99 7.99
CA ARG A 515 -22.81 -6.17 7.60
C ARG A 515 -22.03 -7.12 6.69
N ALA A 516 -21.36 -6.59 5.67
CA ALA A 516 -20.56 -7.39 4.74
C ALA A 516 -19.38 -8.10 5.43
N VAL A 517 -18.66 -7.41 6.33
CA VAL A 517 -17.48 -7.96 7.02
C VAL A 517 -17.86 -8.96 8.12
N THR A 518 -18.95 -8.71 8.84
CA THR A 518 -19.30 -9.47 10.07
C THR A 518 -20.40 -10.50 9.86
N GLY A 519 -21.17 -10.40 8.77
CA GLY A 519 -22.36 -11.21 8.53
C GLY A 519 -23.52 -10.93 9.49
N ARG A 520 -23.44 -9.85 10.28
CA ARG A 520 -24.50 -9.45 11.22
C ARG A 520 -25.22 -8.22 10.71
N SER A 521 -26.54 -8.31 10.62
CA SER A 521 -27.40 -7.13 10.65
C SER A 521 -27.45 -6.61 12.08
N ASP A 522 -27.03 -5.36 12.31
CA ASP A 522 -27.66 -4.56 13.38
C ASP A 522 -29.18 -4.58 13.17
#